data_AF-A0A1C1CLG3-F1
#
_entry.id   AF-A0A1C1CLG3-F1
#
_cell.length_a   1.000
_cell.length_b   1.000
_cell.length_c   1.000
_cell.angle_alpha   90.00
_cell.angle_beta   90.00
_cell.angle_gamma   90.00
#
_symmetry.space_group_name_H-M   'P 1'
#
loop_
_entity.id
_entity.type
_entity.pdbx_description
1 polymer ?
#
loop_
_entity_poly.entity_id
_entity_poly.type
_entity_poly.pdbx_seq_one_letter_code
_entity_poly.pdbx_strand_id
1 'polypeptide(L)'
;MVNVPKTRRTYCKGKTCKKHTQHKVTQYKAGKASLFAQGKRRYDRKQSGYGGQTKPVFHKKAKTTKKVVLRLECTSCKTKAQLSLKRCKHFELGGDKKTKGAALVF
;
A
#
# COMPACT_ATOMS: atom_id res chain seq x y z
N MET A 1 11.29 13.28 -5.00
CA MET A 1 11.49 11.84 -4.78
C MET A 1 11.33 11.54 -3.30
N VAL A 2 10.59 10.50 -2.91
CA VAL A 2 10.43 10.09 -1.50
C VAL A 2 11.08 8.73 -1.32
N ASN A 3 12.14 8.68 -0.51
CA ASN A 3 12.86 7.47 -0.16
C ASN A 3 12.48 7.01 1.25
N VAL A 4 12.11 5.73 1.41
CA VAL A 4 11.83 5.11 2.71
C VAL A 4 12.74 3.90 2.91
N PRO A 5 13.38 3.74 4.09
CA PRO A 5 14.24 2.59 4.35
C PRO A 5 13.45 1.26 4.33
N LYS A 6 14.11 0.18 3.91
CA LYS A 6 13.55 -1.19 3.93
C LYS A 6 13.35 -1.74 5.35
N THR A 7 13.88 -1.05 6.35
CA THR A 7 13.88 -1.44 7.76
C THR A 7 13.49 -0.25 8.63
N ARG A 8 12.53 -0.43 9.54
CA ARG A 8 12.11 0.60 10.50
C ARG A 8 11.86 0.00 11.88
N ARG A 9 12.39 0.60 12.94
CA ARG A 9 12.04 0.25 14.32
C ARG A 9 10.77 1.01 14.72
N THR A 10 9.72 0.30 15.10
CA THR A 10 8.43 0.89 15.50
C THR A 10 7.69 -0.05 16.45
N TYR A 11 6.62 0.44 17.06
CA TYR A 11 5.83 -0.31 18.02
C TYR A 11 5.14 -1.51 17.34
N CYS A 12 5.32 -2.71 17.91
CA CYS A 12 4.64 -3.90 17.47
C CYS A 12 3.44 -4.21 18.38
N LYS A 13 2.24 -4.24 17.79
CA LYS A 13 0.98 -4.61 18.46
C LYS A 13 0.76 -6.13 18.60
N GLY A 14 1.75 -6.95 18.26
CA GLY A 14 1.67 -8.40 18.45
C GLY A 14 1.53 -8.74 19.92
N LYS A 15 0.66 -9.71 20.26
CA LYS A 15 0.36 -10.10 21.65
C LYS A 15 1.62 -10.46 22.45
N THR A 16 2.62 -11.05 21.79
CA THR A 16 3.91 -11.49 22.38
C THR A 16 4.99 -10.40 22.37
N CYS A 17 4.82 -9.32 21.60
CA CYS A 17 5.84 -8.27 21.48
C CYS A 17 5.52 -7.07 22.36
N LYS A 18 4.39 -6.38 22.11
CA LYS A 18 3.96 -5.14 22.80
C LYS A 18 5.08 -4.10 23.05
N LYS A 19 6.11 -4.08 22.20
CA LYS A 19 7.33 -3.27 22.33
C LYS A 19 7.85 -2.82 20.96
N HIS A 20 8.84 -1.93 20.96
CA HIS A 20 9.48 -1.45 19.74
C HIS A 20 10.41 -2.51 19.13
N THR A 21 9.98 -3.11 18.02
CA THR A 21 10.74 -4.14 17.29
C THR A 21 11.16 -3.63 15.92
N GLN A 22 12.14 -4.33 15.33
CA GLN A 22 12.51 -4.12 13.94
C GLN A 22 11.37 -4.61 13.02
N HIS A 23 11.03 -3.82 12.02
CA HIS A 23 10.05 -4.18 11.00
C HIS A 23 10.70 -4.14 9.61
N LYS A 24 10.41 -5.15 8.79
CA LYS A 24 10.66 -5.14 7.35
C LYS A 24 9.57 -4.32 6.68
N VAL A 25 9.96 -3.30 5.94
CA VAL A 25 9.05 -2.40 5.23
C VAL A 25 8.90 -2.92 3.81
N THR A 26 7.67 -3.01 3.33
CA THR A 26 7.34 -3.36 1.94
C THR A 26 6.24 -2.44 1.43
N GLN A 27 6.14 -2.27 0.11
CA GLN A 27 5.03 -1.55 -0.49
C GLN A 27 3.78 -2.43 -0.52
N TYR A 28 2.64 -1.91 -0.07
CA TYR A 28 1.36 -2.59 -0.23
C TYR A 28 1.00 -2.75 -1.72
N LYS A 29 0.56 -3.94 -2.08
CA LYS A 29 -0.04 -4.25 -3.39
C LYS A 29 -1.48 -4.70 -3.18
N ALA A 30 -2.37 -4.24 -4.05
CA ALA A 30 -3.74 -4.74 -4.07
C ALA A 30 -3.75 -6.22 -4.49
N GLY A 31 -4.49 -7.05 -3.77
CA GLY A 31 -4.70 -8.45 -4.13
C GLY A 31 -5.69 -8.62 -5.27
N LYS A 32 -5.76 -9.83 -5.83
CA LYS A 32 -6.78 -10.22 -6.83
C LYS A 32 -8.19 -10.06 -6.23
N ALA A 33 -9.11 -9.49 -7.00
CA ALA A 33 -10.50 -9.38 -6.59
C ALA A 33 -11.16 -10.77 -6.53
N SER A 34 -11.81 -11.10 -5.42
CA SER A 34 -12.52 -12.38 -5.24
C SER A 34 -13.91 -12.35 -5.90
N LEU A 35 -14.26 -13.42 -6.62
CA LEU A 35 -15.57 -13.55 -7.30
C LEU A 35 -16.71 -13.91 -6.33
N PHE A 36 -16.39 -14.60 -5.24
CA PHE A 36 -17.40 -15.11 -4.30
C PHE A 36 -17.80 -14.09 -3.23
N ALA A 37 -17.17 -12.92 -3.20
CA ALA A 37 -17.57 -11.80 -2.36
C ALA A 37 -19.04 -11.44 -2.63
N GLN A 38 -19.83 -11.21 -1.57
CA GLN A 38 -21.27 -10.96 -1.68
C GLN A 38 -21.62 -9.85 -2.69
N GLY A 39 -20.83 -8.78 -2.74
CA GLY A 39 -21.02 -7.67 -3.68
C GLY A 39 -20.85 -8.08 -5.15
N LYS A 40 -19.86 -8.94 -5.44
CA LYS A 40 -19.61 -9.43 -6.80
C LYS A 40 -20.71 -10.42 -7.23
N ARG A 41 -21.08 -11.39 -6.38
CA ARG A 41 -22.24 -12.28 -6.61
C ARG A 41 -23.53 -11.51 -6.90
N ARG A 42 -23.81 -10.46 -6.13
CA ARG A 42 -24.98 -9.60 -6.34
C ARG A 42 -24.89 -8.81 -7.65
N TYR A 43 -23.71 -8.27 -7.98
CA TYR A 43 -23.50 -7.53 -9.23
C TYR A 43 -23.73 -8.43 -10.44
N ASP A 44 -23.15 -9.63 -10.44
CA ASP A 44 -23.27 -10.57 -11.56
C ASP A 44 -24.72 -11.03 -11.74
N ARG A 45 -25.43 -11.32 -10.65
CA ARG A 45 -26.88 -11.60 -10.70
C ARG A 45 -27.72 -10.42 -11.17
N LYS A 46 -27.33 -9.17 -10.84
CA LYS A 46 -28.04 -7.98 -11.35
C LYS A 46 -27.72 -7.73 -12.83
N GLN A 47 -26.57 -8.19 -13.30
CA GLN A 47 -26.11 -8.00 -14.67
C GLN A 47 -26.57 -9.07 -15.64
N SER A 48 -27.07 -10.21 -15.17
CA SER A 48 -27.66 -11.23 -16.03
C SER A 48 -28.98 -10.78 -16.66
N GLY A 49 -29.25 -11.22 -17.89
CA GLY A 49 -30.46 -10.89 -18.64
C GLY A 49 -30.29 -9.64 -19.51
N TYR A 50 -31.39 -8.97 -19.81
CA TYR A 50 -31.44 -7.77 -20.65
C TYR A 50 -31.45 -6.49 -19.80
N GLY A 51 -31.12 -5.34 -20.41
CA GLY A 51 -31.10 -4.03 -19.74
C GLY A 51 -29.72 -3.39 -19.58
N GLY A 52 -28.65 -4.07 -20.00
CA GLY A 52 -27.30 -3.51 -20.09
C GLY A 52 -26.62 -3.23 -18.75
N GLN A 53 -25.84 -2.15 -18.68
CA GLN A 53 -25.03 -1.80 -17.52
C GLN A 53 -25.90 -1.28 -16.36
N THR A 54 -25.95 -1.98 -15.22
CA THR A 54 -26.88 -1.69 -14.10
C THR A 54 -26.26 -0.92 -12.93
N LYS A 55 -24.95 -0.66 -12.97
CA LYS A 55 -24.24 0.15 -11.97
C LYS A 55 -23.45 1.28 -12.63
N PRO A 56 -23.36 2.45 -11.98
CA PRO A 56 -22.59 3.57 -12.52
C PRO A 56 -21.12 3.21 -12.76
N VAL A 57 -20.60 3.65 -13.91
CA VAL A 57 -19.17 3.59 -14.25
C VAL A 57 -18.58 4.98 -14.06
N PHE A 58 -17.45 5.06 -13.34
CA PHE A 58 -16.83 6.34 -13.01
C PHE A 58 -15.90 6.82 -14.14
N HIS A 59 -16.18 7.99 -14.72
CA HIS A 59 -15.40 8.56 -15.84
C HIS A 59 -14.48 9.74 -15.44
N LYS A 60 -14.82 10.52 -14.40
CA LYS A 60 -14.16 11.81 -14.08
C LYS A 60 -12.93 11.66 -13.17
N LYS A 61 -11.92 10.89 -13.58
CA LYS A 61 -10.70 10.69 -12.77
C LYS A 61 -9.79 11.92 -12.76
N ALA A 62 -9.77 12.66 -11.64
CA ALA A 62 -8.91 13.84 -11.47
C ALA A 62 -7.54 13.57 -10.83
N LYS A 63 -7.39 12.49 -10.04
CA LYS A 63 -6.18 12.27 -9.23
C LYS A 63 -5.06 11.61 -10.04
N THR A 64 -3.89 12.25 -10.06
CA THR A 64 -2.67 11.79 -10.76
C THR A 64 -1.79 10.86 -9.90
N THR A 65 -2.02 10.82 -8.58
CA THR A 65 -1.24 10.00 -7.63
C THR A 65 -2.15 9.14 -6.75
N LYS A 66 -1.55 8.21 -6.01
CA LYS A 66 -2.19 7.41 -4.96
C LYS A 66 -1.45 7.63 -3.63
N LYS A 67 -2.13 7.40 -2.50
CA LYS A 67 -1.44 7.34 -1.20
C LYS A 67 -0.67 6.02 -1.16
N VAL A 68 0.65 6.09 -0.96
CA VAL A 68 1.47 4.88 -0.78
C VAL A 68 1.18 4.32 0.60
N VAL A 69 0.88 3.02 0.68
CA VAL A 69 0.72 2.31 1.95
C VAL A 69 1.91 1.38 2.12
N LEU A 70 2.57 1.49 3.27
CA LEU A 70 3.65 0.62 3.70
C LEU A 70 3.06 -0.54 4.49
N ARG A 71 3.54 -1.74 4.21
CA ARG A 71 3.29 -2.95 5.01
C ARG A 71 4.54 -3.21 5.86
N LEU A 72 4.36 -3.08 7.16
CA LEU A 72 5.39 -3.27 8.17
C LEU A 72 5.24 -4.67 8.76
N GLU A 73 6.21 -5.55 8.53
CA GLU A 73 6.24 -6.90 9.08
C GLU A 73 7.24 -6.99 10.24
N CYS A 74 6.76 -7.32 11.43
CA CYS A 74 7.61 -7.51 12.61
C CYS A 74 8.56 -8.70 12.39
N THR A 75 9.86 -8.52 12.62
CA THR A 75 10.84 -9.60 12.43
C THR A 75 10.67 -10.74 13.43
N SER A 76 10.26 -10.44 14.66
CA SER A 76 10.12 -11.40 15.76
C SER A 76 8.79 -12.16 15.77
N CYS A 77 7.64 -11.47 15.73
CA CYS A 77 6.32 -12.15 15.79
C CYS A 77 5.57 -12.22 14.45
N LYS A 78 6.16 -11.74 13.35
CA LYS A 78 5.56 -11.73 11.99
C LYS A 78 4.21 -11.00 11.87
N THR A 79 3.78 -10.29 12.91
CA THR A 79 2.58 -9.43 12.86
C THR A 79 2.80 -8.32 11.84
N LYS A 80 1.75 -8.04 11.05
CA LYS A 80 1.78 -7.07 9.96
C LYS A 80 0.96 -5.85 10.33
N ALA A 81 1.51 -4.66 10.13
CA ALA A 81 0.84 -3.38 10.31
C ALA A 81 0.86 -2.57 9.00
N GLN A 82 -0.13 -1.70 8.81
CA GLN A 82 -0.22 -0.80 7.66
C GLN A 82 0.02 0.64 8.10
N LEU A 83 0.77 1.39 7.29
CA LEU A 83 1.00 2.81 7.49
C LEU A 83 0.86 3.56 6.17
N SER A 84 -0.06 4.52 6.09
CA SER A 84 -0.26 5.35 4.90
C SER A 84 0.63 6.58 4.91
N LEU A 85 1.27 6.87 3.78
CA LEU A 85 2.02 8.10 3.55
C LEU A 85 1.16 9.19 2.90
N LYS A 86 1.71 10.42 2.86
CA LYS A 86 1.19 11.50 2.00
C LYS A 86 1.35 11.13 0.52
N ARG A 87 0.63 11.83 -0.36
CA ARG A 87 0.69 11.59 -1.81
C ARG A 87 2.05 12.01 -2.36
N CYS A 88 2.65 11.18 -3.20
CA CYS A 88 3.90 11.46 -3.92
C CYS A 88 3.81 10.89 -5.35
N LYS A 89 4.54 11.51 -6.29
CA LYS A 89 4.67 11.01 -7.68
C LYS A 89 5.73 9.91 -7.79
N HIS A 90 6.91 10.15 -7.19
CA HIS A 90 8.04 9.21 -7.18
C HIS A 90 8.28 8.71 -5.76
N PHE A 91 8.15 7.40 -5.58
CA PHE A 91 8.38 6.68 -4.33
C PHE A 91 9.37 5.56 -4.57
N GLU A 92 10.37 5.47 -3.70
CA GLU A 92 11.37 4.41 -3.72
C GLU A 92 11.55 3.82 -2.32
N LEU A 93 11.89 2.53 -2.28
CA LEU A 93 12.06 1.78 -1.04
C LEU A 93 13.50 1.26 -0.95
N GLY A 94 14.30 1.90 -0.10
CA GLY A 94 15.71 1.59 0.11
C GLY A 94 16.62 2.13 -0.98
N GLY A 95 16.33 3.33 -1.49
CA GLY A 95 17.29 4.07 -2.31
C GLY A 95 18.44 4.62 -1.46
N ASP A 96 19.44 5.20 -2.11
CA ASP A 96 20.62 5.72 -1.44
C ASP A 96 20.30 6.93 -0.56
N LYS A 97 21.04 7.05 0.55
CA LYS A 97 20.98 8.24 1.38
C LYS A 97 21.73 9.35 0.65
N LYS A 98 21.17 10.56 0.66
CA LYS A 98 21.85 11.73 0.11
C LYS A 98 23.16 11.98 0.86
N THR A 99 24.26 12.10 0.12
CA THR A 99 25.57 12.50 0.63
C THR A 99 25.59 14.00 0.89
N LYS A 100 26.25 14.43 1.99
CA LYS A 100 26.42 15.85 2.29
C LYS A 100 27.62 16.40 1.52
N GLY A 101 27.46 17.51 0.82
CA GLY A 101 28.56 18.26 0.21
C GLY A 101 29.24 17.59 -0.99
N ALA A 102 28.65 16.55 -1.58
CA ALA A 102 29.21 15.95 -2.80
C ALA A 102 29.05 16.91 -3.98
N ALA A 103 30.11 17.03 -4.78
CA ALA A 103 30.07 17.78 -6.03
C ALA A 103 29.03 17.14 -6.97
N LEU A 104 28.27 17.99 -7.66
CA LEU A 104 27.38 17.53 -8.73
C LEU A 104 28.27 17.02 -9.87
N VAL A 105 27.99 15.82 -10.34
CA VAL A 105 28.63 15.29 -11.55
C VAL A 105 27.92 15.92 -12.74
N PHE A 106 28.68 16.63 -13.57
CA PHE A 106 28.21 17.24 -14.81
C PHE A 106 28.40 16.29 -15.99
#